data_AF-A0A959BB74-F1
#
_entry.id   AF-A0A959BB74-F1
#
_cell.length_a   1.000
_cell.length_b   1.000
_cell.length_c   1.000
_cell.angle_alpha   90.00
_cell.angle_beta   90.00
_cell.angle_gamma   90.00
#
_symmetry.space_group_name_H-M   'P 1'
#
loop_
_entity.id
_entity.type
_entity.pdbx_description
1 polymer ?
#
loop_
_entity_poly.entity_id
_entity_poly.type
_entity_poly.pdbx_seq_one_letter_code
_entity_poly.pdbx_strand_id
1 'polypeptide(L)'
;MSISNHILIIFLMVWANISALYACNCEPAAQPDVADWNDADVVFTATLSEHKMGLVGMLKFESREKYKGNVEPTVTFYFQPGKDHTLLHAVKDFNPGVEWIVFARKEMVGGKVHYRLKASPTRTVCALSRPIQEDREKDPYLLFLRDIAPRANGGQKIYNETDQLVAEGEYIGQTPIGEWIYHNPERKTSVSGQYIEGRREGEWVQRKVLSNGEKQIIRKTVYRNGVPVEIDDYRHTGIISLKKTLSDSTEVRHYFRYDGTLKSKIIDYFDDNSTHIINYSEGEAIQEERFLEANKVKRQYWYDEAGKRVKEWVEKEEN
;
A
#
# COMPACT_ATOMS: atom_id res chain seq x y z
N MET A 1 1.51 49.40 22.07
CA MET A 1 2.17 48.40 21.21
C MET A 1 1.63 47.03 21.61
N SER A 2 1.08 46.31 20.65
CA SER A 2 -0.06 45.39 20.80
C SER A 2 0.33 43.96 21.16
N ILE A 3 -0.32 43.39 22.19
CA ILE A 3 -0.30 41.97 22.56
C ILE A 3 -0.91 41.09 21.44
N SER A 4 -1.67 41.65 20.49
CA SER A 4 -2.30 40.88 19.42
C SER A 4 -1.32 40.33 18.38
N ASN A 5 -0.09 40.85 18.29
CA ASN A 5 0.90 40.35 17.32
C ASN A 5 1.65 39.10 17.79
N HIS A 6 1.64 38.78 19.09
CA HIS A 6 2.33 37.59 19.61
C HIS A 6 1.47 36.32 19.55
N ILE A 7 0.14 36.45 19.65
CA ILE A 7 -0.79 35.31 19.54
C ILE A 7 -0.84 34.79 18.10
N LEU A 8 -0.78 35.67 17.09
CA LEU A 8 -0.79 35.28 15.68
C LEU A 8 0.48 34.52 15.25
N ILE A 9 1.63 34.85 15.85
CA ILE A 9 2.93 34.22 15.54
C ILE A 9 3.03 32.82 16.17
N ILE A 10 2.45 32.61 17.35
CA ILE A 10 2.40 31.28 17.99
C ILE A 10 1.45 30.35 17.21
N PHE A 11 0.32 30.86 16.72
CA PHE A 11 -0.63 30.07 15.92
C PHE A 11 -0.04 29.61 14.56
N LEU A 12 0.76 30.46 13.92
CA LEU A 12 1.48 30.13 12.68
C LEU A 12 2.59 29.08 12.88
N MET A 13 3.27 29.08 14.03
CA MET A 13 4.30 28.08 14.35
C MET A 13 3.73 26.72 14.75
N VAL A 14 2.52 26.66 15.32
CA VAL A 14 1.83 25.39 15.61
C VAL A 14 1.36 24.73 14.31
N TRP A 15 0.83 25.50 13.35
CA TRP A 15 0.43 24.96 12.03
C TRP A 15 1.62 24.42 11.22
N ALA A 16 2.80 25.06 11.28
CA ALA A 16 3.98 24.60 10.55
C ALA A 16 4.56 23.28 11.09
N ASN A 17 4.39 22.99 12.39
CA ASN A 17 4.90 21.76 13.02
C ASN A 17 3.97 20.55 12.83
N ILE A 18 2.66 20.75 12.65
CA ILE A 18 1.70 19.63 12.46
C ILE A 18 1.89 18.95 11.11
N SER A 19 2.25 19.69 10.06
CA SER A 19 2.61 19.12 8.76
C SER A 19 3.90 18.28 8.77
N ALA A 20 4.79 18.47 9.75
CA ALA A 20 6.05 17.73 9.85
C ALA A 20 5.91 16.37 10.55
N LEU A 21 4.88 16.17 11.38
CA LEU A 21 4.69 14.95 12.19
C LEU A 21 4.11 13.76 11.41
N TYR A 22 3.66 13.96 10.17
CA TYR A 22 3.14 12.89 9.30
C TYR A 22 3.96 12.67 8.02
N ALA A 23 5.18 13.22 7.95
CA ALA A 23 6.10 12.89 6.87
C ALA A 23 6.50 11.41 7.00
N CYS A 24 5.98 10.55 6.12
CA CYS A 24 6.44 9.16 6.01
C CYS A 24 7.87 9.24 5.48
N ASN A 25 8.85 8.71 6.22
CA ASN A 25 10.25 8.60 5.77
C ASN A 25 10.40 7.48 4.72
N CYS A 26 9.57 7.54 3.70
CA CYS A 26 9.33 6.44 2.79
C CYS A 26 10.00 6.79 1.47
N GLU A 27 11.00 6.00 1.11
CA GLU A 27 11.77 6.21 -0.11
C GLU A 27 11.00 5.61 -1.30
N PRO A 28 11.05 6.25 -2.49
CA PRO A 28 10.53 5.64 -3.70
C PRO A 28 11.26 4.30 -3.93
N ALA A 29 10.55 3.29 -4.44
CA ALA A 29 11.17 2.00 -4.74
C ALA A 29 12.34 2.22 -5.70
N ALA A 30 13.51 1.70 -5.33
CA ALA A 30 14.76 1.92 -6.07
C ALA A 30 14.67 1.43 -7.53
N GLN A 31 13.89 0.38 -7.79
CA GLN A 31 13.62 -0.17 -9.11
C GLN A 31 12.17 -0.68 -9.18
N PRO A 32 11.49 -0.59 -10.34
CA PRO A 32 10.19 -1.21 -10.52
C PRO A 32 10.38 -2.74 -10.57
N ASP A 33 9.41 -3.48 -10.04
CA ASP A 33 9.39 -4.92 -10.22
C ASP A 33 8.26 -5.37 -11.16
N VAL A 34 8.37 -6.61 -11.64
CA VAL A 34 7.38 -7.20 -12.55
C VAL A 34 6.01 -7.39 -11.88
N ALA A 35 5.99 -7.61 -10.56
CA ALA A 35 4.74 -7.74 -9.83
C ALA A 35 3.98 -6.40 -9.82
N ASP A 36 4.70 -5.29 -9.70
CA ASP A 36 4.15 -3.94 -9.72
C ASP A 36 3.51 -3.60 -11.07
N TRP A 37 4.13 -4.03 -12.16
CA TRP A 37 3.54 -3.99 -13.49
C TRP A 37 2.30 -4.88 -13.60
N ASN A 38 2.40 -6.14 -13.15
CA ASN A 38 1.34 -7.14 -13.26
C ASN A 38 0.08 -6.76 -12.50
N ASP A 39 0.23 -6.32 -11.26
CA ASP A 39 -0.85 -5.93 -10.36
C ASP A 39 -1.46 -4.54 -10.68
N ALA A 40 -0.99 -3.84 -11.72
CA ALA A 40 -1.58 -2.58 -12.22
C ALA A 40 -2.49 -2.85 -13.43
N ASP A 41 -3.69 -2.26 -13.44
CA ASP A 41 -4.60 -2.36 -14.58
C ASP A 41 -4.16 -1.47 -15.74
N VAL A 42 -3.53 -0.34 -15.41
CA VAL A 42 -2.95 0.58 -16.40
C VAL A 42 -1.62 1.15 -15.93
N VAL A 43 -0.73 1.36 -16.90
CA VAL A 43 0.57 2.00 -16.70
C VAL A 43 0.85 2.93 -17.88
N PHE A 44 1.16 4.19 -17.57
CA PHE A 44 1.33 5.24 -18.58
C PHE A 44 2.22 6.37 -18.06
N THR A 45 2.78 7.16 -18.96
CA THR A 45 3.33 8.47 -18.58
C THR A 45 2.28 9.55 -18.74
N ALA A 46 2.36 10.58 -17.90
CA ALA A 46 1.45 11.70 -17.95
C ALA A 46 2.05 12.99 -17.40
N THR A 47 1.55 14.12 -17.88
CA THR A 47 1.86 15.43 -17.30
C THR A 47 0.83 15.76 -16.23
N LEU A 48 1.26 16.13 -15.02
CA LEU A 48 0.35 16.66 -14.01
C LEU A 48 -0.16 18.04 -14.48
N SER A 49 -1.44 18.17 -14.77
CA SER A 49 -2.02 19.42 -15.28
C SER A 49 -2.69 20.25 -14.18
N GLU A 50 -3.28 19.58 -13.19
CA GLU A 50 -3.98 20.23 -12.09
C GLU A 50 -3.82 19.40 -10.82
N HIS A 51 -3.74 20.07 -9.67
CA HIS A 51 -3.89 19.41 -8.39
C HIS A 51 -4.66 20.32 -7.42
N LYS A 52 -5.37 19.70 -6.49
CA LYS A 52 -6.06 20.38 -5.39
C LYS A 52 -5.79 19.64 -4.11
N MET A 53 -5.32 20.35 -3.10
CA MET A 53 -5.22 19.85 -1.73
C MET A 53 -6.44 20.34 -0.93
N GLY A 54 -7.04 19.46 -0.14
CA GLY A 54 -8.22 19.73 0.66
C GLY A 54 -8.74 18.46 1.33
N LEU A 55 -9.91 18.51 1.97
CA LEU A 55 -10.51 17.33 2.63
C LEU A 55 -10.64 16.12 1.68
N VAL A 56 -10.97 16.42 0.43
CA VAL A 56 -10.81 15.50 -0.70
C VAL A 56 -9.85 16.18 -1.66
N GLY A 57 -8.65 15.62 -1.77
CA GLY A 57 -7.64 16.03 -2.71
C GLY A 57 -7.89 15.45 -4.10
N MET A 58 -7.27 16.06 -5.10
CA MET A 58 -7.40 15.66 -6.49
C MET A 58 -6.09 15.87 -7.24
N LEU A 59 -5.71 14.89 -8.07
CA LEU A 59 -4.64 15.00 -9.07
C LEU A 59 -5.23 14.76 -10.45
N LYS A 60 -4.96 15.65 -11.40
CA LYS A 60 -5.38 15.51 -12.79
C LYS A 60 -4.16 15.39 -13.69
N PHE A 61 -4.17 14.36 -14.51
CA PHE A 61 -3.08 14.00 -15.39
C PHE A 61 -3.53 14.00 -16.85
N GLU A 62 -2.69 14.55 -17.72
CA GLU A 62 -2.81 14.42 -19.18
C GLU A 62 -1.93 13.25 -19.64
N SER A 63 -2.56 12.17 -20.10
CA SER A 63 -1.85 10.97 -20.56
C SER A 63 -0.99 11.27 -21.80
N ARG A 64 0.23 10.75 -21.82
CA ARG A 64 1.20 10.90 -22.90
C ARG A 64 1.46 9.57 -23.60
N GLU A 65 2.19 8.67 -22.95
CA GLU A 65 2.57 7.37 -23.49
C GLU A 65 1.92 6.25 -22.69
N LYS A 66 1.34 5.25 -23.37
CA LYS A 66 0.63 4.14 -22.73
C LYS A 66 1.47 2.88 -22.83
N TYR A 67 1.77 2.28 -21.70
CA TYR A 67 2.55 1.04 -21.63
C TYR A 67 1.64 -0.16 -21.38
N LYS A 68 0.63 -0.03 -20.51
CA LYS A 68 -0.34 -1.09 -20.19
C LYS A 68 -1.76 -0.57 -20.17
N GLY A 69 -2.65 -1.34 -20.81
CA GLY A 69 -4.09 -1.13 -20.76
C GLY A 69 -4.56 0.17 -21.43
N ASN A 70 -5.88 0.29 -21.59
CA ASN A 70 -6.47 1.48 -22.20
C ASN A 70 -6.61 2.60 -21.17
N VAL A 71 -6.04 3.77 -21.44
CA VAL A 71 -6.10 4.96 -20.57
C VAL A 71 -6.79 6.09 -21.32
N GLU A 72 -7.64 6.84 -20.62
CA GLU A 72 -8.26 8.06 -21.14
C GLU A 72 -7.22 9.16 -21.37
N PRO A 73 -7.45 10.12 -22.29
CA PRO A 73 -6.52 11.24 -22.50
C PRO A 73 -6.29 12.08 -21.22
N THR A 74 -7.29 12.11 -20.35
CA THR A 74 -7.21 12.79 -19.05
C THR A 74 -7.69 11.86 -17.96
N VAL A 75 -6.93 11.75 -16.88
CA VAL A 75 -7.27 10.92 -15.73
C VAL A 75 -7.27 11.77 -14.48
N THR A 76 -8.32 11.64 -13.68
CA THR A 76 -8.42 12.31 -12.39
C THR A 76 -8.44 11.29 -11.27
N PHE A 77 -7.51 11.47 -10.33
CA PHE A 77 -7.42 10.69 -9.11
C PHE A 77 -7.94 11.54 -7.95
N TYR A 78 -8.88 10.99 -7.21
CA TYR A 78 -9.34 11.58 -5.95
C TYR A 78 -8.71 10.82 -4.79
N PHE A 79 -8.38 11.52 -3.73
CA PHE A 79 -7.80 10.94 -2.52
C PHE A 79 -8.24 11.73 -1.30
N GLN A 80 -8.21 11.10 -0.13
CA GLN A 80 -8.41 11.75 1.16
C GLN A 80 -7.06 11.85 1.88
N PRO A 81 -6.48 13.07 2.02
CA PRO A 81 -5.23 13.24 2.77
C PRO A 81 -5.35 12.63 4.17
N GLY A 82 -4.33 11.90 4.60
CA GLY A 82 -4.28 11.25 5.91
C GLY A 82 -4.92 9.86 5.98
N LYS A 83 -5.83 9.51 5.05
CA LYS A 83 -6.37 8.14 4.94
C LYS A 83 -5.68 7.34 3.87
N ASP A 84 -5.49 7.96 2.71
CA ASP A 84 -4.81 7.30 1.61
C ASP A 84 -3.30 7.45 1.82
N HIS A 85 -2.66 6.34 2.22
CA HIS A 85 -1.19 6.18 2.27
C HIS A 85 -0.55 6.19 0.86
N THR A 86 -1.10 6.98 -0.06
CA THR A 86 -0.70 7.03 -1.47
C THR A 86 -0.08 8.37 -1.80
N LEU A 87 1.05 8.35 -2.52
CA LEU A 87 1.72 9.45 -3.26
C LEU A 87 2.11 10.73 -2.50
N LEU A 88 1.29 11.23 -1.59
CA LEU A 88 1.40 12.54 -0.97
C LEU A 88 2.62 12.71 -0.08
N HIS A 89 3.13 11.61 0.48
CA HIS A 89 4.31 11.67 1.35
C HIS A 89 5.62 11.66 0.54
N ALA A 90 5.61 11.11 -0.68
CA ALA A 90 6.83 10.97 -1.48
C ALA A 90 7.13 12.19 -2.34
N VAL A 91 6.12 13.00 -2.66
CA VAL A 91 6.28 14.16 -3.53
C VAL A 91 5.97 15.42 -2.74
N LYS A 92 7.05 16.08 -2.31
CA LYS A 92 6.99 17.33 -1.54
C LYS A 92 6.31 18.45 -2.33
N ASP A 93 6.43 18.45 -3.65
CA ASP A 93 5.86 19.47 -4.53
C ASP A 93 5.18 18.86 -5.77
N PHE A 94 3.85 18.90 -5.80
CA PHE A 94 3.07 18.59 -6.99
C PHE A 94 3.14 19.77 -7.96
N ASN A 95 4.20 19.85 -8.75
CA ASN A 95 4.37 20.93 -9.71
C ASN A 95 3.64 20.60 -11.02
N PRO A 96 2.65 21.40 -11.44
CA PRO A 96 2.05 21.25 -12.76
C PRO A 96 3.12 21.34 -13.86
N GLY A 97 2.95 20.56 -14.93
CA GLY A 97 3.92 20.48 -16.02
C GLY A 97 5.00 19.41 -15.81
N VAL A 98 5.18 18.87 -14.60
CA VAL A 98 6.06 17.71 -14.37
C VAL A 98 5.45 16.47 -15.02
N GLU A 99 6.30 15.69 -15.67
CA GLU A 99 5.92 14.39 -16.23
C GLU A 99 6.14 13.27 -15.22
N TRP A 100 5.23 12.31 -15.21
CA TRP A 100 5.13 11.24 -14.24
C TRP A 100 5.02 9.89 -14.93
N ILE A 101 5.45 8.86 -14.23
CA ILE A 101 5.07 7.48 -14.48
C ILE A 101 3.93 7.15 -13.53
N VAL A 102 2.82 6.67 -14.07
CA VAL A 102 1.60 6.41 -13.31
C VAL A 102 1.25 4.93 -13.37
N PHE A 103 1.14 4.32 -12.19
CA PHE A 103 0.60 2.97 -11.97
C PHE A 103 -0.75 3.09 -11.29
N ALA A 104 -1.80 2.58 -11.93
CA ALA A 104 -3.16 2.69 -11.40
C ALA A 104 -3.98 1.41 -11.58
N ARG A 105 -4.97 1.26 -10.70
CA ARG A 105 -6.06 0.30 -10.82
C ARG A 105 -7.31 1.00 -11.35
N LYS A 106 -8.15 0.21 -12.02
CA LYS A 106 -9.48 0.58 -12.49
C LYS A 106 -10.53 -0.07 -11.60
N GLU A 107 -11.49 0.72 -11.19
CA GLU A 107 -12.64 0.29 -10.43
C GLU A 107 -13.91 0.74 -11.15
N MET A 108 -14.92 -0.13 -11.20
CA MET A 108 -16.23 0.24 -11.72
C MET A 108 -17.13 0.61 -10.54
N VAL A 109 -17.53 1.88 -10.45
CA VAL A 109 -18.44 2.37 -9.40
C VAL A 109 -19.61 3.06 -10.07
N GLY A 110 -20.83 2.56 -9.85
CA GLY A 110 -22.04 3.11 -10.47
C GLY A 110 -22.01 3.16 -12.00
N GLY A 111 -21.36 2.19 -12.65
CA GLY A 111 -21.21 2.12 -14.11
C GLY A 111 -20.15 3.07 -14.70
N LYS A 112 -19.38 3.77 -13.87
CA LYS A 112 -18.27 4.64 -14.29
C LYS A 112 -16.93 4.02 -13.90
N VAL A 113 -15.91 4.24 -14.73
CA VAL A 113 -14.54 3.88 -14.42
C VAL A 113 -13.95 4.93 -13.48
N HIS A 114 -13.45 4.47 -12.34
CA HIS A 114 -12.66 5.24 -11.40
C HIS A 114 -11.22 4.71 -11.41
N TYR A 115 -10.26 5.62 -11.30
CA TYR A 115 -8.86 5.27 -11.22
C TYR A 115 -8.36 5.48 -9.79
N ARG A 116 -7.66 4.48 -9.26
CA ARG A 116 -6.92 4.61 -8.00
C ARG A 116 -5.45 4.40 -8.24
N LEU A 117 -4.65 5.29 -7.66
CA LEU A 117 -3.20 5.13 -7.68
C LEU A 117 -2.83 3.89 -6.89
N LYS A 118 -1.93 3.09 -7.46
CA LYS A 118 -1.53 1.86 -6.83
C LYS A 118 -0.54 2.15 -5.71
N ALA A 119 -0.91 1.77 -4.49
CA ALA A 119 -0.02 1.76 -3.35
C ALA A 119 1.06 0.67 -3.51
N SER A 120 2.25 0.90 -2.94
CA SER A 120 3.20 -0.20 -2.78
C SER A 120 2.61 -1.25 -1.83
N PRO A 121 2.89 -2.55 -2.05
CA PRO A 121 2.60 -3.57 -1.06
C PRO A 121 3.43 -3.45 0.23
N THR A 122 4.48 -2.60 0.25
CA THR A 122 5.37 -2.44 1.40
C THR A 122 5.13 -1.11 2.11
N ARG A 123 5.19 -1.11 3.45
CA ARG A 123 5.07 0.12 4.27
C ARG A 123 6.23 1.10 4.08
N THR A 124 7.33 0.66 3.47
CA THR A 124 8.55 1.45 3.26
C THR A 124 8.55 2.23 1.95
N VAL A 125 7.65 1.91 1.02
CA VAL A 125 7.54 2.59 -0.29
C VAL A 125 6.16 3.22 -0.40
N CYS A 126 6.09 4.54 -0.50
CA CYS A 126 4.79 5.25 -0.46
C CYS A 126 4.01 5.22 -1.78
N ALA A 127 4.67 4.98 -2.91
CA ALA A 127 4.02 4.96 -4.21
C ALA A 127 4.87 4.29 -5.29
N LEU A 128 4.19 3.63 -6.22
CA LEU A 128 4.78 3.19 -7.48
C LEU A 128 4.83 4.31 -8.52
N SER A 129 3.87 5.23 -8.46
CA SER A 129 3.84 6.38 -9.36
C SER A 129 4.80 7.47 -8.86
N ARG A 130 5.58 8.04 -9.77
CA ARG A 130 6.60 9.03 -9.44
C ARG A 130 6.88 10.00 -10.60
N PRO A 131 7.47 11.18 -10.32
CA PRO A 131 8.04 12.01 -11.36
C PRO A 131 9.11 11.27 -12.16
N ILE A 132 9.20 11.55 -13.45
CA ILE A 132 10.30 11.12 -14.31
C ILE A 132 11.54 11.94 -13.97
N GLN A 133 12.71 11.30 -13.96
CA GLN A 133 13.98 12.02 -13.73
C GLN A 133 14.31 12.96 -14.90
N GLU A 134 15.16 13.97 -14.67
CA GLU A 134 15.49 14.98 -15.68
C GLU A 134 15.97 14.37 -17.01
N ASP A 135 16.70 13.25 -16.95
CA ASP A 135 17.12 12.49 -18.13
C ASP A 135 16.17 11.29 -18.37
N ARG A 136 15.10 11.55 -19.14
CA ARG A 136 14.08 10.54 -19.51
C ARG A 136 14.70 9.25 -20.07
N GLU A 137 15.76 9.37 -20.86
CA GLU A 137 16.37 8.23 -21.54
C GLU A 137 17.22 7.36 -20.61
N LYS A 138 17.60 7.89 -19.44
CA LYS A 138 18.30 7.15 -18.39
C LYS A 138 17.40 6.76 -17.22
N ASP A 139 16.11 7.12 -17.27
CA ASP A 139 15.20 6.80 -16.19
C ASP A 139 14.98 5.28 -16.12
N PRO A 140 15.35 4.61 -15.01
CA PRO A 140 15.33 3.15 -14.93
C PRO A 140 13.93 2.57 -15.01
N TYR A 141 12.89 3.32 -14.61
CA TYR A 141 11.53 2.82 -14.75
C TYR A 141 11.08 2.88 -16.20
N LEU A 142 11.37 3.95 -16.94
CA LEU A 142 11.01 4.02 -18.35
C LEU A 142 11.73 2.95 -19.18
N LEU A 143 13.01 2.70 -18.89
CA LEU A 143 13.76 1.61 -19.52
C LEU A 143 13.08 0.25 -19.25
N PHE A 144 12.70 -0.02 -17.99
CA PHE A 144 11.94 -1.21 -17.63
C PHE A 144 10.59 -1.29 -18.37
N LEU A 145 9.82 -0.20 -18.41
CA LEU A 145 8.51 -0.17 -19.06
C LEU A 145 8.61 -0.44 -20.56
N ARG A 146 9.63 0.10 -21.23
CA ARG A 146 9.90 -0.12 -22.65
C ARG A 146 10.31 -1.57 -22.95
N ASP A 147 11.02 -2.22 -22.04
CA ASP A 147 11.40 -3.64 -22.16
C ASP A 147 10.23 -4.60 -21.87
N ILE A 148 9.39 -4.28 -20.88
CA ILE A 148 8.31 -5.17 -20.45
C ILE A 148 7.04 -5.03 -21.31
N ALA A 149 6.68 -3.83 -21.75
CA ALA A 149 5.41 -3.56 -22.44
C ALA A 149 5.20 -4.38 -23.75
N PRO A 150 6.24 -4.66 -24.56
CA PRO A 150 6.12 -5.50 -25.75
C PRO A 150 5.81 -6.98 -25.44
N ARG A 151 6.06 -7.44 -24.20
CA ARG A 151 5.92 -8.85 -23.78
C ARG A 151 4.46 -9.20 -23.48
N ALA A 152 3.60 -9.07 -24.48
CA ALA A 152 2.16 -9.08 -24.30
C ALA A 152 1.51 -10.47 -24.32
N ASN A 153 2.19 -11.54 -24.77
CA ASN A 153 1.56 -12.85 -24.95
C ASN A 153 2.52 -14.02 -24.66
N GLY A 154 1.94 -15.13 -24.21
CA GLY A 154 2.62 -16.41 -24.00
C GLY A 154 3.51 -16.41 -22.75
N GLY A 155 4.24 -17.52 -22.58
CA GLY A 155 5.16 -17.72 -21.46
C GLY A 155 6.33 -16.73 -21.51
N GLN A 156 6.55 -16.04 -20.40
CA GLN A 156 7.61 -15.05 -20.24
C GLN A 156 8.58 -15.47 -19.14
N LYS A 157 9.87 -15.23 -19.40
CA LYS A 157 10.93 -15.23 -18.41
C LYS A 157 11.59 -13.87 -18.42
N ILE A 158 11.66 -13.25 -17.25
CA ILE A 158 12.14 -11.88 -17.11
C ILE A 158 13.38 -11.92 -16.22
N TYR A 159 14.44 -11.30 -16.73
CA TYR A 159 15.75 -11.26 -16.13
C TYR A 159 16.08 -9.82 -15.75
N ASN A 160 16.82 -9.62 -14.67
CA ASN A 160 17.35 -8.30 -14.31
C ASN A 160 18.59 -7.95 -15.15
N GLU A 161 19.18 -6.79 -14.89
CA GLU A 161 20.40 -6.28 -15.55
C GLU A 161 21.65 -7.16 -15.39
N THR A 162 21.60 -8.15 -14.49
CA THR A 162 22.68 -9.12 -14.24
C THR A 162 22.35 -10.52 -14.75
N ASP A 163 21.39 -10.64 -15.67
CA ASP A 163 20.89 -11.91 -16.23
C ASP A 163 20.34 -12.90 -15.19
N GLN A 164 19.87 -12.41 -14.04
CA GLN A 164 19.21 -13.24 -13.04
C GLN A 164 17.69 -13.26 -13.28
N LEU A 165 17.11 -14.46 -13.40
CA LEU A 165 15.65 -14.63 -13.47
C LEU A 165 14.98 -14.02 -12.23
N VAL A 166 14.13 -13.01 -12.45
CA VAL A 166 13.36 -12.30 -11.42
C VAL A 166 11.86 -12.59 -11.49
N ALA A 167 11.35 -13.01 -12.65
CA ALA A 167 9.96 -13.44 -12.76
C ALA A 167 9.74 -14.41 -13.91
N GLU A 168 8.77 -15.30 -13.75
CA GLU A 168 8.24 -16.15 -14.83
C GLU A 168 6.73 -16.35 -14.68
N GLY A 169 6.06 -16.48 -15.82
CA GLY A 169 4.61 -16.67 -15.90
C GLY A 169 4.09 -16.50 -17.32
N GLU A 170 2.79 -16.28 -17.49
CA GLU A 170 2.15 -16.16 -18.80
C GLU A 170 1.32 -14.88 -18.94
N TYR A 171 1.25 -14.33 -20.16
CA TYR A 171 0.37 -13.23 -20.51
C TYR A 171 -0.60 -13.57 -21.63
N ILE A 172 -1.76 -12.91 -21.62
CA ILE A 172 -2.66 -12.74 -22.77
C ILE A 172 -2.94 -11.25 -22.93
N GLY A 173 -2.49 -10.62 -24.02
CA GLY A 173 -2.71 -9.20 -24.30
C GLY A 173 -2.25 -8.26 -23.17
N GLN A 174 -1.02 -8.42 -22.68
CA GLN A 174 -0.42 -7.70 -21.53
C GLN A 174 -1.08 -7.99 -20.17
N THR A 175 -2.04 -8.90 -20.13
CA THR A 175 -2.76 -9.29 -18.91
C THR A 175 -2.13 -10.57 -18.35
N PRO A 176 -1.55 -10.56 -17.14
CA PRO A 176 -0.96 -11.76 -16.57
C PRO A 176 -2.05 -12.78 -16.25
N ILE A 177 -1.77 -14.05 -16.53
CA ILE A 177 -2.66 -15.18 -16.28
C ILE A 177 -1.88 -16.36 -15.70
N GLY A 178 -2.60 -17.29 -15.07
CA GLY A 178 -2.05 -18.56 -14.61
C GLY A 178 -1.04 -18.40 -13.48
N GLU A 179 -0.14 -19.38 -13.35
CA GLU A 179 0.88 -19.35 -12.31
C GLU A 179 1.95 -18.31 -12.63
N TRP A 180 2.29 -17.52 -11.62
CA TRP A 180 3.40 -16.59 -11.65
C TRP A 180 4.33 -16.85 -10.49
N ILE A 181 5.63 -16.74 -10.75
CA ILE A 181 6.69 -16.86 -9.75
C ILE A 181 7.56 -15.62 -9.84
N TYR A 182 7.74 -14.93 -8.73
CA TYR A 182 8.66 -13.80 -8.57
C TYR A 182 9.82 -14.22 -7.67
N HIS A 183 11.03 -13.83 -8.05
CA HIS A 183 12.26 -14.08 -7.30
C HIS A 183 12.86 -12.75 -6.88
N ASN A 184 13.40 -12.68 -5.67
CA ASN A 184 14.28 -11.57 -5.35
C ASN A 184 15.62 -11.73 -6.10
N PRO A 185 16.39 -10.64 -6.33
CA PRO A 185 17.66 -10.70 -7.08
C PRO A 185 18.64 -11.74 -6.53
N GLU A 186 18.71 -11.90 -5.20
CA GLU A 186 19.60 -12.87 -4.55
C GLU A 186 19.07 -14.32 -4.58
N ARG A 187 17.88 -14.58 -5.12
CA ARG A 187 17.16 -15.87 -5.09
C ARG A 187 16.98 -16.50 -3.71
N LYS A 188 17.13 -15.70 -2.65
CA LYS A 188 16.87 -16.12 -1.26
C LYS A 188 15.39 -16.16 -0.95
N THR A 189 14.55 -15.48 -1.71
CA THR A 189 13.10 -15.52 -1.54
C THR A 189 12.38 -15.62 -2.89
N SER A 190 11.23 -16.26 -2.87
CA SER A 190 10.31 -16.29 -4.01
C SER A 190 8.87 -16.14 -3.54
N VAL A 191 8.02 -15.57 -4.40
CA VAL A 191 6.58 -15.45 -4.19
C VAL A 191 5.90 -16.09 -5.39
N SER A 192 4.99 -17.04 -5.17
CA SER A 192 4.26 -17.69 -6.27
C SER A 192 2.76 -17.71 -6.03
N GLY A 193 1.95 -17.65 -7.08
CA GLY A 193 0.49 -17.75 -7.01
C GLY A 193 -0.17 -17.61 -8.37
N GLN A 194 -1.50 -17.49 -8.39
CA GLN A 194 -2.28 -17.44 -9.62
C GLN A 194 -2.75 -16.02 -9.95
N TYR A 195 -2.74 -15.70 -11.24
CA TYR A 195 -3.47 -14.58 -11.81
C TYR A 195 -4.69 -15.06 -12.60
N ILE A 196 -5.82 -14.38 -12.39
CA ILE A 196 -7.04 -14.51 -13.20
C ILE A 196 -7.40 -13.10 -13.68
N GLU A 197 -7.52 -12.93 -15.00
CA GLU A 197 -7.85 -11.65 -15.64
C GLU A 197 -6.97 -10.48 -15.17
N GLY A 198 -5.67 -10.74 -14.99
CA GLY A 198 -4.72 -9.71 -14.57
C GLY A 198 -4.68 -9.42 -13.08
N ARG A 199 -5.46 -10.16 -12.28
CA ARG A 199 -5.57 -9.96 -10.83
C ARG A 199 -5.09 -11.19 -10.08
N ARG A 200 -4.36 -10.99 -8.99
CA ARG A 200 -4.02 -12.07 -8.07
C ARG A 200 -5.29 -12.72 -7.55
N GLU A 201 -5.32 -14.04 -7.58
CA GLU A 201 -6.42 -14.84 -7.07
C GLU A 201 -5.89 -16.02 -6.25
N GLY A 202 -6.62 -16.39 -5.20
CA GLY A 202 -6.33 -17.55 -4.38
C GLY A 202 -5.08 -17.38 -3.51
N GLU A 203 -4.45 -18.51 -3.15
CA GLU A 203 -3.29 -18.53 -2.26
C GLU A 203 -2.00 -18.12 -3.00
N TRP A 204 -1.32 -17.14 -2.44
CA TRP A 204 0.02 -16.70 -2.81
C TRP A 204 1.00 -17.06 -1.71
N VAL A 205 2.08 -17.76 -2.04
CA VAL A 205 3.03 -18.32 -1.08
C VAL A 205 4.40 -17.69 -1.24
N GLN A 206 4.88 -17.04 -0.18
CA GLN A 206 6.25 -16.55 -0.08
C GLN A 206 7.12 -17.57 0.64
N ARG A 207 8.22 -17.95 -0.01
CA ARG A 207 9.21 -18.90 0.52
C ARG A 207 10.57 -18.24 0.64
N LYS A 208 11.33 -18.66 1.65
CA LYS A 208 12.74 -18.32 1.87
C LYS A 208 13.60 -19.57 1.68
N VAL A 209 14.72 -19.44 0.97
CA VAL A 209 15.73 -20.50 0.85
C VAL A 209 16.66 -20.41 2.06
N LEU A 210 16.78 -21.51 2.80
CA LEU A 210 17.66 -21.66 3.96
C LEU A 210 19.10 -21.99 3.52
N SER A 211 20.06 -21.92 4.43
CA SER A 211 21.47 -22.19 4.13
C SER A 211 21.74 -23.63 3.66
N ASN A 212 20.89 -24.58 4.05
CA ASN A 212 20.92 -25.97 3.60
C ASN A 212 20.21 -26.18 2.24
N GLY A 213 19.68 -25.13 1.62
CA GLY A 213 18.95 -25.19 0.34
C GLY A 213 17.45 -25.50 0.47
N GLU A 214 16.94 -25.83 1.66
CA GLU A 214 15.52 -26.09 1.87
C GLU A 214 14.69 -24.80 1.73
N LYS A 215 13.46 -24.95 1.25
CA LYS A 215 12.51 -23.83 1.12
C LYS A 215 11.56 -23.84 2.31
N GLN A 216 11.52 -22.72 3.03
CA GLN A 216 10.59 -22.50 4.13
C GLN A 216 9.51 -21.51 3.73
N ILE A 217 8.24 -21.81 4.01
CA ILE A 217 7.15 -20.84 3.89
C ILE A 217 7.30 -19.81 5.00
N ILE A 218 7.35 -18.53 4.62
CA ILE A 218 7.42 -17.41 5.56
C ILE A 218 6.14 -16.57 5.57
N ARG A 219 5.36 -16.63 4.49
CA ARG A 219 4.06 -15.96 4.38
C ARG A 219 3.15 -16.67 3.40
N LYS A 220 1.86 -16.70 3.72
CA LYS A 220 0.77 -16.98 2.78
C LYS A 220 -0.17 -15.79 2.73
N THR A 221 -0.69 -15.49 1.54
CA THR A 221 -1.67 -14.43 1.35
C THR A 221 -2.77 -14.92 0.43
N VAL A 222 -4.01 -14.85 0.87
CA VAL A 222 -5.17 -15.18 0.03
C VAL A 222 -5.66 -13.89 -0.61
N TYR A 223 -5.74 -13.89 -1.95
CA TYR A 223 -6.26 -12.77 -2.73
C TYR A 223 -7.63 -13.12 -3.30
N ARG A 224 -8.47 -12.09 -3.42
CA ARG A 224 -9.73 -12.10 -4.16
C ARG A 224 -9.77 -10.87 -5.05
N ASN A 225 -9.79 -11.06 -6.36
CA ASN A 225 -9.79 -9.99 -7.36
C ASN A 225 -8.66 -8.97 -7.14
N GLY A 226 -7.45 -9.44 -6.80
CA GLY A 226 -6.28 -8.58 -6.57
C GLY A 226 -6.26 -7.84 -5.23
N VAL A 227 -7.21 -8.12 -4.34
CA VAL A 227 -7.28 -7.58 -2.97
C VAL A 227 -6.92 -8.69 -1.97
N PRO A 228 -5.95 -8.50 -1.07
CA PRO A 228 -5.64 -9.48 -0.03
C PRO A 228 -6.78 -9.54 0.99
N VAL A 229 -7.27 -10.74 1.30
CA VAL A 229 -8.35 -11.00 2.27
C VAL A 229 -7.86 -11.77 3.50
N GLU A 230 -6.78 -12.54 3.38
CA GLU A 230 -6.12 -13.20 4.51
C GLU A 230 -4.60 -13.16 4.36
N ILE A 231 -3.86 -12.99 5.46
CA ILE A 231 -2.40 -13.05 5.51
C ILE A 231 -1.95 -13.87 6.71
N ASP A 232 -1.20 -14.93 6.47
CA ASP A 232 -0.56 -15.72 7.52
C ASP A 232 0.96 -15.54 7.43
N ASP A 233 1.58 -15.01 8.48
CA ASP A 233 3.04 -14.95 8.62
C ASP A 233 3.52 -16.13 9.46
N TYR A 234 4.65 -16.72 9.06
CA TYR A 234 5.22 -17.90 9.69
C TYR A 234 6.57 -17.58 10.33
N ARG A 235 6.84 -18.22 11.47
CA ARG A 235 8.17 -18.26 12.08
C ARG A 235 9.07 -19.24 11.35
N HIS A 236 10.37 -19.18 11.67
CA HIS A 236 11.33 -20.20 11.25
C HIS A 236 11.02 -21.61 11.75
N THR A 237 10.09 -21.78 12.71
CA THR A 237 9.62 -23.08 13.19
C THR A 237 8.45 -23.64 12.37
N GLY A 238 7.92 -22.88 11.40
CA GLY A 238 6.71 -23.23 10.66
C GLY A 238 5.40 -22.91 11.39
N ILE A 239 5.47 -22.36 12.60
CA ILE A 239 4.30 -21.94 13.38
C ILE A 239 3.89 -20.52 12.95
N ILE A 240 2.58 -20.30 12.79
CA ILE A 240 2.02 -18.98 12.47
C ILE A 240 2.39 -17.99 13.58
N SER A 241 2.97 -16.85 13.22
CA SER A 241 3.24 -15.74 14.14
C SER A 241 2.12 -14.71 14.15
N LEU A 242 1.49 -14.51 13.00
CA LEU A 242 0.43 -13.54 12.79
C LEU A 242 -0.55 -14.06 11.74
N LYS A 243 -1.84 -14.04 12.06
CA LYS A 243 -2.93 -14.22 11.10
C LYS A 243 -3.71 -12.92 10.96
N LYS A 244 -3.86 -12.43 9.74
CA LYS A 244 -4.68 -11.26 9.41
C LYS A 244 -5.89 -11.67 8.59
N THR A 245 -7.05 -11.11 8.91
CA THR A 245 -8.25 -11.15 8.08
C THR A 245 -8.61 -9.72 7.70
N LEU A 246 -8.78 -9.48 6.40
CA LEU A 246 -8.94 -8.16 5.81
C LEU A 246 -10.30 -8.08 5.11
N SER A 247 -10.98 -6.97 5.31
CA SER A 247 -12.21 -6.57 4.61
C SER A 247 -12.18 -5.07 4.39
N ASP A 248 -13.16 -4.54 3.64
CA ASP A 248 -13.21 -3.13 3.27
C ASP A 248 -13.18 -2.16 4.46
N SER A 249 -13.69 -2.58 5.62
CA SER A 249 -13.80 -1.72 6.83
C SER A 249 -13.21 -2.36 8.09
N THR A 250 -12.53 -3.50 7.98
CA THR A 250 -12.02 -4.20 9.16
C THR A 250 -10.75 -4.99 8.88
N GLU A 251 -9.74 -4.82 9.74
CA GLU A 251 -8.56 -5.68 9.83
C GLU A 251 -8.59 -6.39 11.19
N VAL A 252 -8.52 -7.72 11.20
CA VAL A 252 -8.39 -8.53 12.41
C VAL A 252 -7.02 -9.18 12.42
N ARG A 253 -6.23 -8.94 13.47
CA ARG A 253 -4.88 -9.49 13.64
C ARG A 253 -4.84 -10.42 14.85
N HIS A 254 -4.46 -11.69 14.65
CA HIS A 254 -4.21 -12.65 15.72
C HIS A 254 -2.72 -12.92 15.81
N TYR A 255 -2.11 -12.67 16.97
CA TYR A 255 -0.72 -12.98 17.25
C TYR A 255 -0.63 -14.24 18.08
N PHE A 256 0.29 -15.12 17.73
CA PHE A 256 0.44 -16.42 18.40
C PHE A 256 1.77 -16.49 19.16
N ARG A 257 1.88 -17.35 20.17
CA ARG A 257 3.14 -17.69 20.86
C ARG A 257 3.94 -18.74 20.06
N TYR A 258 5.11 -19.10 20.56
CA TYR A 258 5.97 -20.13 19.96
C TYR A 258 5.39 -21.54 20.03
N ASP A 259 4.44 -21.81 20.93
CA ASP A 259 3.71 -23.07 21.02
C ASP A 259 2.44 -23.09 20.16
N GLY A 260 2.16 -22.00 19.42
CA GLY A 260 0.96 -21.86 18.59
C GLY A 260 -0.29 -21.38 19.33
N THR A 261 -0.22 -21.11 20.64
CA THR A 261 -1.35 -20.57 21.41
C THR A 261 -1.60 -19.10 21.05
N LEU A 262 -2.87 -18.66 21.09
CA LEU A 262 -3.22 -17.25 20.86
C LEU A 262 -2.63 -16.38 21.98
N LYS A 263 -1.77 -15.44 21.60
CA LYS A 263 -1.17 -14.44 22.50
C LYS A 263 -2.08 -13.24 22.63
N SER A 264 -2.44 -12.64 21.49
CA SER A 264 -3.26 -11.44 21.45
C SER A 264 -4.09 -11.36 20.17
N LYS A 265 -5.18 -10.59 20.23
CA LYS A 265 -6.01 -10.25 19.09
C LYS A 265 -6.14 -8.73 19.02
N ILE A 266 -6.05 -8.16 17.83
CA ILE A 266 -6.31 -6.76 17.55
C ILE A 266 -7.40 -6.70 16.50
N ILE A 267 -8.43 -5.91 16.72
CA ILE A 267 -9.46 -5.62 15.72
C ILE A 267 -9.40 -4.13 15.44
N ASP A 268 -9.10 -3.78 14.20
CA ASP A 268 -9.12 -2.41 13.70
C ASP A 268 -10.37 -2.25 12.83
N TYR A 269 -11.29 -1.40 13.25
CA TYR A 269 -12.39 -0.95 12.39
C TYR A 269 -11.99 0.35 11.73
N PHE A 270 -12.16 0.41 10.41
CA PHE A 270 -11.97 1.60 9.60
C PHE A 270 -13.35 2.02 9.12
N ASP A 271 -13.92 3.03 9.75
CA ASP A 271 -15.06 3.76 9.19
C ASP A 271 -14.61 5.12 8.66
N ASP A 272 -15.48 5.81 7.94
CA ASP A 272 -15.13 7.08 7.30
C ASP A 272 -14.71 8.18 8.29
N ASN A 273 -14.95 8.05 9.59
CA ASN A 273 -14.70 9.09 10.59
C ASN A 273 -14.07 8.58 11.90
N SER A 274 -13.75 7.30 12.02
CA SER A 274 -13.26 6.71 13.26
C SER A 274 -12.39 5.47 13.06
N THR A 275 -11.41 5.35 13.95
CA THR A 275 -10.60 4.14 14.11
C THR A 275 -10.92 3.56 15.48
N HIS A 276 -11.31 2.29 15.50
CA HIS A 276 -11.58 1.56 16.74
C HIS A 276 -10.67 0.35 16.83
N ILE A 277 -9.80 0.35 17.84
CA ILE A 277 -8.80 -0.69 18.10
C ILE A 277 -9.18 -1.40 19.40
N ILE A 278 -9.36 -2.72 19.35
CA ILE A 278 -9.57 -3.53 20.56
C ILE A 278 -8.43 -4.52 20.69
N ASN A 279 -7.66 -4.41 21.79
CA ASN A 279 -6.58 -5.31 22.14
C ASN A 279 -7.06 -6.36 23.12
N TYR A 280 -6.83 -7.63 22.78
CA TYR A 280 -7.08 -8.77 23.64
C TYR A 280 -5.77 -9.43 24.07
N SER A 281 -5.72 -9.98 25.28
CA SER A 281 -4.67 -10.88 25.76
C SER A 281 -5.32 -12.13 26.31
N GLU A 282 -4.85 -13.30 25.91
CA GLU A 282 -5.37 -14.60 26.39
C GLU A 282 -6.88 -14.82 26.21
N GLY A 283 -7.49 -14.09 25.26
CA GLY A 283 -8.93 -14.16 24.96
C GLY A 283 -9.77 -13.05 25.60
N GLU A 284 -9.20 -12.27 26.51
CA GLU A 284 -9.90 -11.18 27.21
C GLU A 284 -9.51 -9.81 26.65
N ALA A 285 -10.48 -8.91 26.51
CA ALA A 285 -10.20 -7.52 26.11
C ALA A 285 -9.45 -6.83 27.25
N ILE A 286 -8.27 -6.29 26.98
CA ILE A 286 -7.46 -5.59 27.99
C ILE A 286 -7.43 -4.09 27.77
N GLN A 287 -7.63 -3.66 26.52
CA GLN A 287 -7.58 -2.27 26.14
C GLN A 287 -8.42 -2.01 24.90
N GLU A 288 -9.06 -0.85 24.87
CA GLU A 288 -9.79 -0.35 23.71
C GLU A 288 -9.38 1.09 23.44
N GLU A 289 -9.08 1.40 22.19
CA GLU A 289 -8.82 2.75 21.72
C GLU A 289 -9.87 3.15 20.69
N ARG A 290 -10.48 4.32 20.88
CA ARG A 290 -11.35 4.93 19.89
C ARG A 290 -10.81 6.29 19.51
N PHE A 291 -10.61 6.49 18.22
CA PHE A 291 -10.28 7.79 17.66
C PHE A 291 -11.46 8.27 16.82
N LEU A 292 -12.03 9.42 17.19
CA LEU A 292 -13.10 10.06 16.45
C LEU A 292 -12.53 11.28 15.74
N GLU A 293 -12.29 11.16 14.44
CA GLU A 293 -11.68 12.18 13.59
C GLU A 293 -12.46 13.50 13.66
N ALA A 294 -13.80 13.40 13.55
CA ALA A 294 -14.71 14.55 13.52
C ALA A 294 -14.56 15.50 14.72
N ASN A 295 -14.09 14.98 15.86
CA ASN A 295 -13.92 15.74 17.08
C ASN A 295 -12.46 15.78 17.57
N LYS A 296 -11.52 15.17 16.83
CA LYS A 296 -10.13 14.93 17.27
C LYS A 296 -10.04 14.42 18.71
N VAL A 297 -10.92 13.48 19.05
CA VAL A 297 -10.98 12.90 20.39
C VAL A 297 -10.42 11.49 20.35
N LYS A 298 -9.38 11.25 21.14
CA LYS A 298 -8.89 9.92 21.46
C LYS A 298 -9.43 9.49 22.82
N ARG A 299 -10.04 8.31 22.88
CA ARG A 299 -10.45 7.66 24.12
C ARG A 299 -9.73 6.34 24.26
N GLN A 300 -9.27 6.05 25.47
CA GLN A 300 -8.69 4.77 25.83
C GLN A 300 -9.42 4.21 27.04
N TYR A 301 -9.73 2.91 26.98
CA TYR A 301 -10.36 2.16 28.04
C TYR A 301 -9.46 0.99 28.42
N TRP A 302 -9.41 0.66 29.71
CA TRP A 302 -8.75 -0.54 30.21
C TRP A 302 -9.76 -1.37 30.99
N TYR A 303 -9.60 -2.68 30.90
CA TYR A 303 -10.50 -3.67 31.47
C TYR A 303 -9.73 -4.56 32.46
N ASP A 304 -10.42 -5.04 33.49
CA ASP A 304 -9.91 -6.11 34.35
C ASP A 304 -10.19 -7.50 33.75
N GLU A 305 -9.75 -8.56 34.42
CA GLU A 305 -9.95 -9.96 34.01
C GLU A 305 -11.44 -10.35 33.90
N ALA A 306 -12.33 -9.64 34.59
CA ALA A 306 -13.78 -9.86 34.46
C ALA A 306 -14.39 -9.12 33.25
N GLY A 307 -13.56 -8.44 32.44
CA GLY A 307 -13.98 -7.59 31.33
C GLY A 307 -14.65 -6.29 31.78
N LYS A 308 -14.51 -5.89 33.05
CA LYS A 308 -15.09 -4.65 33.56
C LYS A 308 -14.13 -3.49 33.32
N ARG A 309 -14.67 -2.37 32.83
CA ARG A 309 -13.88 -1.15 32.62
C ARG A 309 -13.39 -0.59 33.94
N VAL A 310 -12.07 -0.52 34.12
CA VAL A 310 -11.42 -0.03 35.35
C VAL A 310 -10.82 1.36 35.17
N LYS A 311 -10.52 1.78 33.94
CA LYS A 311 -9.91 3.07 33.66
C LYS A 311 -10.42 3.63 32.33
N GLU A 312 -10.59 4.95 32.27
CA GLU A 312 -10.77 5.71 31.04
C GLU A 312 -9.77 6.85 31.01
N TRP A 313 -9.28 7.12 29.82
CA TRP A 313 -8.48 8.29 29.50
C TRP A 313 -9.05 8.94 28.25
N VAL A 314 -9.13 10.26 28.25
CA VAL A 314 -9.67 11.06 27.16
C VAL A 314 -8.68 12.16 26.84
N GLU A 315 -8.25 12.20 25.59
CA GLU A 315 -7.45 13.28 25.02
C GLU A 315 -8.28 13.99 23.96
N LYS A 316 -8.34 15.31 24.07
CA LYS A 316 -8.94 16.19 23.06
C LYS A 316 -7.81 17.07 22.54
N GLU A 317 -7.62 17.08 21.23
CA GLU A 317 -6.75 18.11 20.64
C GLU A 317 -7.46 19.46 20.74
N GLU A 318 -6.89 20.40 21.50
CA GLU A 318 -7.34 21.80 21.47
C GLU A 318 -6.90 22.44 20.15
N ASN A 319 -7.85 23.07 19.46
CA ASN A 319 -7.61 23.78 18.20
C ASN A 319 -6.86 25.10 18.41
#